data_AF-A0A3B9U4Z1-F1
#
_entry.id   AF-A0A3B9U4Z1-F1
#
_cell.length_a   1.000
_cell.length_b   1.000
_cell.length_c   1.000
_cell.angle_alpha   90.00
_cell.angle_beta   90.00
_cell.angle_gamma   90.00
#
_symmetry.space_group_name_H-M   'P 1'
#
loop_
_entity.id
_entity.type
_entity.pdbx_description
1 polymer ?
#
loop_
_entity_poly.entity_id
_entity_poly.type
_entity_poly.pdbx_seq_one_letter_code
_entity_poly.pdbx_strand_id
1 'polypeptide(L)'
;MSKAGQNTFSGISAQADVALLHLLECYNSAKFEEIIIEGSDWEDFTLKSEDKTESFEVKWYSKPLSYADLHSIIKKEVKKGITEDYKFRIVSKSFSPNLLEDVNYLKQSLPYWGFYNAERKIEDNPIVKKFFGKKWTDKEIVFLLGVELRSIGSDYLLTKSIYEHFTFKNQIYLNQQDVEGLAALAFKTIMKKGAEGGKITKTQFIECIESFEKNLAEKSEAFTPEIGIGKKVENISQYLKDKRVFQQLNHPKYLTPLTHKKNNRLVFYIVEKLGDRKFEVSDVSFFLEKVLIKQSFIFSCFKFLKDKWKQDRLSPDYFLWFLNEYYDQLEFDYTVHDALEMILEIVRKHPDLSFKILSFLREKIFPNTKSKNPHGSRNNVDFGYKYQHLASIVIEIGKSIEQKEKLVDILFENFDFTGDNHRHVIETPSDFYRLVKDYIKEDIEKNWDKAIKKITKQFVGYYGKIYSGYELVGSGIEVRGNSFDITDLGLVRKLFYPLLREIQKESTEEVWKILTEKVLIFGKTEATRHVPIFLKRAAIPILLDLIENRDITNNTK
;
A
#
# COMPACT_ATOMS: atom_id res chain seq x y z
N MET A 1 -30.80 15.50 -41.57
CA MET A 1 -30.19 14.81 -40.42
C MET A 1 -28.75 14.47 -40.80
N SER A 2 -27.77 15.18 -40.25
CA SER A 2 -26.35 15.02 -40.58
C SER A 2 -25.76 13.80 -39.87
N LYS A 3 -25.01 12.98 -40.61
CA LYS A 3 -24.19 11.84 -40.14
C LYS A 3 -23.03 12.28 -39.22
N ALA A 4 -23.31 13.01 -38.15
CA ALA A 4 -22.31 13.52 -37.23
C ALA A 4 -22.03 12.49 -36.13
N GLY A 5 -21.24 11.47 -36.48
CA GLY A 5 -20.83 10.41 -35.54
C GLY A 5 -20.22 9.18 -36.22
N GLN A 6 -20.61 8.92 -37.48
CA GLN A 6 -20.02 7.85 -38.28
C GLN A 6 -18.66 8.30 -38.84
N ASN A 7 -17.60 7.67 -38.33
CA ASN A 7 -16.28 7.57 -38.94
C ASN A 7 -15.41 8.83 -39.00
N THR A 8 -15.25 9.54 -37.87
CA THR A 8 -14.05 10.38 -37.73
C THR A 8 -12.84 9.46 -37.51
N PHE A 9 -11.70 9.79 -38.12
CA PHE A 9 -10.43 9.07 -37.91
C PHE A 9 -10.12 8.87 -36.42
N SER A 10 -10.51 9.82 -35.57
CA SER A 10 -10.37 9.74 -34.11
C SER A 10 -11.20 8.62 -33.45
N GLY A 11 -12.41 8.33 -33.94
CA GLY A 11 -13.26 7.27 -33.38
C GLY A 11 -12.73 5.88 -33.75
N ILE A 12 -12.32 5.74 -35.01
CA ILE A 12 -11.62 4.56 -35.53
C ILE A 12 -10.33 4.32 -34.75
N SER A 13 -9.55 5.38 -34.51
CA SER A 13 -8.30 5.24 -33.77
C SER A 13 -8.52 4.73 -32.34
N ALA A 14 -9.50 5.31 -31.65
CA ALA A 14 -9.83 4.88 -30.29
C ALA A 14 -10.31 3.43 -30.22
N GLN A 15 -11.08 2.96 -31.20
CA GLN A 15 -11.48 1.56 -31.27
C GLN A 15 -10.27 0.63 -31.41
N ALA A 16 -9.30 0.99 -32.26
CA ALA A 16 -8.10 0.20 -32.42
C ALA A 16 -7.24 0.15 -31.14
N ASP A 17 -7.15 1.28 -30.43
CA ASP A 17 -6.45 1.36 -29.15
C ASP A 17 -7.11 0.50 -28.08
N VAL A 18 -8.44 0.54 -27.99
CA VAL A 18 -9.23 -0.29 -27.05
C VAL A 18 -9.10 -1.78 -27.40
N ALA A 19 -9.16 -2.13 -28.69
CA ALA A 19 -8.94 -3.51 -29.13
C ALA A 19 -7.52 -3.99 -28.78
N LEU A 20 -6.49 -3.17 -28.97
CA LEU A 20 -5.12 -3.49 -28.59
C LEU A 20 -4.96 -3.69 -27.08
N LEU A 21 -5.54 -2.82 -26.25
CA LEU A 21 -5.55 -2.98 -24.80
C LEU A 21 -6.11 -4.34 -24.40
N HIS A 22 -7.25 -4.73 -24.96
CA HIS A 22 -7.87 -6.00 -24.64
C HIS A 22 -7.10 -7.21 -25.21
N LEU A 23 -6.47 -7.10 -26.37
CA LEU A 23 -5.53 -8.12 -26.85
C LEU A 23 -4.38 -8.33 -25.87
N LEU A 24 -3.77 -7.24 -25.38
CA LEU A 24 -2.68 -7.30 -24.39
C LEU A 24 -3.14 -7.88 -23.04
N GLU A 25 -4.35 -7.54 -22.59
CA GLU A 25 -4.93 -8.08 -21.35
C GLU A 25 -5.20 -9.59 -21.46
N CYS A 26 -5.69 -10.07 -22.62
CA CYS A 26 -6.26 -11.42 -22.75
C CYS A 26 -5.35 -12.46 -23.42
N TYR A 27 -4.31 -12.11 -24.19
CA TYR A 27 -3.59 -13.10 -25.00
C TYR A 27 -2.88 -14.21 -24.18
N ASN A 28 -2.55 -13.95 -22.90
CA ASN A 28 -2.01 -14.97 -22.00
C ASN A 28 -3.08 -15.90 -21.39
N SER A 29 -4.37 -15.57 -21.53
CA SER A 29 -5.47 -16.42 -21.05
C SER A 29 -5.55 -17.70 -21.88
N ALA A 30 -5.67 -18.85 -21.22
CA ALA A 30 -5.84 -20.13 -21.90
C ALA A 30 -7.10 -20.13 -22.80
N LYS A 31 -8.19 -19.54 -22.31
CA LYS A 31 -9.52 -19.57 -22.96
C LYS A 31 -9.73 -18.54 -24.07
N PHE A 32 -8.81 -17.58 -24.25
CA PHE A 32 -8.97 -16.54 -25.26
C PHE A 32 -8.74 -17.12 -26.67
N GLU A 33 -9.67 -16.86 -27.60
CA GLU A 33 -9.61 -17.37 -28.97
C GLU A 33 -9.24 -16.26 -29.97
N GLU A 34 -10.03 -15.19 -30.03
CA GLU A 34 -9.92 -14.18 -31.08
C GLU A 34 -10.65 -12.87 -30.75
N ILE A 35 -10.24 -11.80 -31.42
CA ILE A 35 -11.06 -10.58 -31.57
C ILE A 35 -11.62 -10.55 -32.99
N ILE A 36 -12.93 -10.30 -33.09
CA ILE A 36 -13.68 -10.11 -34.33
C ILE A 36 -13.95 -8.61 -34.46
N ILE A 37 -13.50 -8.02 -35.57
CA ILE A 37 -13.71 -6.61 -35.88
C ILE A 37 -14.77 -6.56 -36.98
N GLU A 38 -15.91 -5.94 -36.67
CA GLU A 38 -17.04 -5.88 -37.58
C GLU A 38 -16.75 -4.91 -38.74
N GLY A 39 -16.95 -5.38 -39.97
CA GLY A 39 -16.58 -4.67 -41.20
C GLY A 39 -17.45 -3.46 -41.54
N SER A 40 -17.00 -2.70 -42.55
CA SER A 40 -17.54 -1.47 -43.20
C SER A 40 -18.03 -0.30 -42.33
N ASP A 41 -18.52 -0.52 -41.11
CA ASP A 41 -19.08 0.54 -40.26
C ASP A 41 -18.20 0.91 -39.06
N TRP A 42 -17.16 0.12 -38.69
CA TRP A 42 -16.24 0.42 -37.56
C TRP A 42 -16.97 1.00 -36.34
N GLU A 43 -18.00 0.31 -35.84
CA GLU A 43 -18.72 0.76 -34.64
C GLU A 43 -18.34 -0.07 -33.41
N ASP A 44 -18.18 -1.39 -33.58
CA ASP A 44 -18.07 -2.37 -32.49
C ASP A 44 -16.99 -3.45 -32.78
N PHE A 45 -16.47 -4.07 -31.73
CA PHE A 45 -15.68 -5.30 -31.84
C PHE A 45 -16.08 -6.31 -30.78
N THR A 46 -15.85 -7.59 -31.07
CA THR A 46 -16.22 -8.70 -30.19
C THR A 46 -14.99 -9.52 -29.82
N LEU A 47 -14.79 -9.75 -28.53
CA LEU A 47 -13.81 -10.67 -27.98
C LEU A 47 -14.48 -12.02 -27.73
N LYS A 48 -13.90 -13.08 -28.30
CA LYS A 48 -14.38 -14.45 -28.14
C LYS A 48 -13.41 -15.26 -27.29
N SER A 49 -13.96 -15.92 -26.29
CA SER A 49 -13.28 -16.95 -25.48
C SER A 49 -14.10 -18.24 -25.51
N GLU A 50 -13.50 -19.36 -25.14
CA GLU A 50 -14.17 -20.68 -25.11
C GLU A 50 -15.48 -20.67 -24.31
N ASP A 51 -15.55 -19.86 -23.24
CA ASP A 51 -16.64 -19.84 -22.26
C ASP A 51 -17.50 -18.57 -22.27
N LYS A 52 -17.16 -17.57 -23.11
CA LYS A 52 -17.86 -16.29 -23.13
C LYS A 52 -17.62 -15.49 -24.39
N THR A 53 -18.61 -14.67 -24.75
CA THR A 53 -18.49 -13.64 -25.77
C THR A 53 -18.62 -12.27 -25.12
N GLU A 54 -17.70 -11.36 -25.43
CA GLU A 54 -17.73 -9.99 -24.92
C GLU A 54 -17.77 -9.00 -26.08
N SER A 55 -18.73 -8.10 -26.11
CA SER A 55 -18.81 -7.10 -27.18
C SER A 55 -18.61 -5.70 -26.64
N PHE A 56 -17.91 -4.91 -27.44
CA PHE A 56 -17.38 -3.61 -27.08
C PHE A 56 -17.97 -2.55 -27.98
N GLU A 57 -18.71 -1.62 -27.38
CA GLU A 57 -19.18 -0.41 -28.05
C GLU A 57 -18.30 0.76 -27.60
N VAL A 58 -17.49 1.27 -28.53
CA VAL A 58 -16.53 2.35 -28.24
C VAL A 58 -17.06 3.67 -28.77
N LYS A 59 -17.33 4.63 -27.87
CA LYS A 59 -17.82 5.98 -28.20
C LYS A 59 -16.82 7.05 -27.82
N TRP A 60 -16.19 7.65 -28.84
CA TRP A 60 -15.13 8.64 -28.68
C TRP A 60 -15.57 10.08 -29.01
N TYR A 61 -16.56 10.57 -28.27
CA TYR A 61 -17.10 11.90 -28.47
C TYR A 61 -16.20 12.99 -27.86
N SER A 62 -16.24 14.20 -28.43
CA SER A 62 -15.58 15.38 -27.86
C SER A 62 -16.24 15.85 -26.56
N LYS A 63 -17.55 15.60 -26.43
CA LYS A 63 -18.33 15.81 -25.20
C LYS A 63 -18.43 14.49 -24.42
N PRO A 64 -18.53 14.53 -23.08
CA PRO A 64 -18.72 13.32 -22.29
C PRO A 64 -20.01 12.57 -22.67
N LEU A 65 -19.96 11.24 -22.65
CA LEU A 65 -21.11 10.38 -22.93
C LEU A 65 -22.22 10.63 -21.90
N SER A 66 -23.40 11.02 -22.39
CA SER A 66 -24.53 11.42 -21.56
C SER A 66 -25.48 10.26 -21.25
N TYR A 67 -26.39 10.47 -20.29
CA TYR A 67 -27.47 9.53 -20.00
C TYR A 67 -28.34 9.22 -21.23
N ALA A 68 -28.54 10.19 -22.13
CA ALA A 68 -29.35 10.00 -23.34
C ALA A 68 -28.60 9.13 -24.36
N ASP A 69 -27.28 9.34 -24.50
CA ASP A 69 -26.43 8.50 -25.35
C ASP A 69 -26.40 7.06 -24.83
N LEU A 70 -26.21 6.90 -23.52
CA LEU A 70 -26.27 5.59 -22.86
C LEU A 70 -27.61 4.90 -23.11
N HIS A 71 -28.73 5.62 -22.94
CA HIS A 71 -30.07 5.06 -23.22
C HIS A 71 -30.20 4.59 -24.66
N SER A 72 -29.73 5.38 -25.61
CA SER A 72 -29.78 5.04 -27.04
C SER A 72 -28.98 3.77 -27.35
N ILE A 73 -27.78 3.62 -26.76
CA ILE A 73 -26.94 2.43 -26.93
C ILE A 73 -27.65 1.20 -26.35
N ILE A 74 -28.08 1.27 -25.09
CA ILE A 74 -28.77 0.16 -24.42
C ILE A 74 -30.04 -0.26 -25.19
N LYS A 75 -30.83 0.70 -25.66
CA LYS A 75 -32.05 0.42 -26.44
C LYS A 75 -31.77 -0.27 -27.78
N LYS A 76 -30.64 0.04 -28.44
CA LYS A 76 -30.19 -0.63 -29.67
C LYS A 76 -29.85 -2.09 -29.37
N GLU A 77 -29.08 -2.33 -28.32
CA GLU A 77 -28.59 -3.67 -27.95
C GLU A 77 -29.67 -4.60 -27.40
N VAL A 78 -30.59 -4.09 -26.58
CA VAL A 78 -31.73 -4.89 -26.08
C VAL A 78 -32.60 -5.42 -27.23
N LYS A 79 -32.74 -4.65 -28.33
CA LYS A 79 -33.48 -5.09 -29.52
C LYS A 79 -32.78 -6.22 -30.29
N LYS A 80 -31.45 -6.38 -30.14
CA LYS A 80 -30.68 -7.46 -30.77
C LYS A 80 -30.85 -8.81 -30.07
N GLY A 81 -31.47 -8.84 -28.87
CA GLY A 81 -31.82 -10.10 -28.18
C GLY A 81 -30.65 -10.80 -27.50
N ILE A 82 -29.74 -10.04 -26.91
CA ILE A 82 -28.53 -10.53 -26.23
C ILE A 82 -28.89 -11.47 -25.05
N THR A 83 -28.22 -12.63 -24.96
CA THR A 83 -28.41 -13.70 -23.96
C THR A 83 -27.52 -13.53 -22.71
N GLU A 84 -27.72 -14.39 -21.69
CA GLU A 84 -27.00 -14.33 -20.40
C GLU A 84 -25.47 -14.58 -20.47
N ASP A 85 -24.99 -15.30 -21.51
CA ASP A 85 -23.56 -15.62 -21.70
C ASP A 85 -22.74 -14.50 -22.39
N TYR A 86 -23.36 -13.33 -22.59
CA TYR A 86 -22.79 -12.21 -23.33
C TYR A 86 -22.49 -11.04 -22.41
N LYS A 87 -21.22 -10.63 -22.34
CA LYS A 87 -20.81 -9.41 -21.62
C LYS A 87 -20.76 -8.23 -22.57
N PHE A 88 -21.59 -7.23 -22.32
CA PHE A 88 -21.54 -5.99 -23.10
C PHE A 88 -20.76 -4.92 -22.35
N ARG A 89 -19.81 -4.26 -23.03
CA ARG A 89 -18.99 -3.20 -22.48
C ARG A 89 -19.12 -1.94 -23.32
N ILE A 90 -19.33 -0.81 -22.65
CA ILE A 90 -19.32 0.51 -23.28
C ILE A 90 -18.07 1.25 -22.83
N VAL A 91 -17.26 1.65 -23.80
CA VAL A 91 -16.00 2.33 -23.58
C VAL A 91 -16.08 3.76 -24.10
N SER A 92 -15.71 4.74 -23.27
CA SER A 92 -15.71 6.14 -23.70
C SER A 92 -14.54 6.93 -23.14
N LYS A 93 -14.21 8.06 -23.78
CA LYS A 93 -13.19 9.00 -23.33
C LYS A 93 -13.54 9.57 -21.95
N SER A 94 -14.81 9.90 -21.76
CA SER A 94 -15.34 10.41 -20.50
C SER A 94 -16.85 10.26 -20.45
N PHE A 95 -17.40 10.22 -19.23
CA PHE A 95 -18.83 10.17 -18.97
C PHE A 95 -19.29 11.49 -18.35
N SER A 96 -20.55 11.86 -18.57
CA SER A 96 -21.13 13.03 -17.90
C SER A 96 -21.07 12.89 -16.37
N PRO A 97 -20.97 13.99 -15.61
CA PRO A 97 -20.86 13.93 -14.15
C PRO A 97 -21.91 13.04 -13.51
N ASN A 98 -21.49 12.25 -12.51
CA ASN A 98 -22.32 11.32 -11.73
C ASN A 98 -22.92 10.14 -12.51
N LEU A 99 -22.72 10.02 -13.83
CA LEU A 99 -23.30 8.92 -14.62
C LEU A 99 -22.79 7.54 -14.16
N LEU A 100 -21.48 7.39 -13.97
CA LEU A 100 -20.87 6.15 -13.48
C LEU A 100 -21.33 5.83 -12.05
N GLU A 101 -21.39 6.82 -11.18
CA GLU A 101 -21.84 6.66 -9.80
C GLU A 101 -23.31 6.24 -9.73
N ASP A 102 -24.18 6.91 -10.49
CA ASP A 102 -25.60 6.61 -10.57
C ASP A 102 -25.83 5.18 -11.13
N VAL A 103 -25.09 4.74 -12.16
CA VAL A 103 -25.17 3.36 -12.69
C VAL A 103 -24.66 2.33 -11.68
N ASN A 104 -23.54 2.60 -11.01
CA ASN A 104 -23.01 1.71 -9.97
C ASN A 104 -23.95 1.61 -8.78
N TYR A 105 -24.56 2.73 -8.37
CA TYR A 105 -25.60 2.74 -7.34
C TYR A 105 -26.79 1.87 -7.74
N LEU A 106 -27.26 1.97 -8.99
CA LEU A 106 -28.32 1.09 -9.49
C LEU A 106 -27.92 -0.39 -9.39
N LYS A 107 -26.71 -0.77 -9.86
CA LYS A 107 -26.19 -2.14 -9.78
C LYS A 107 -26.10 -2.69 -8.37
N GLN A 108 -25.65 -1.86 -7.43
CA GLN A 108 -25.49 -2.26 -6.03
C GLN A 108 -26.82 -2.26 -5.28
N SER A 109 -27.77 -1.42 -5.68
CA SER A 109 -29.03 -1.26 -4.97
C SER A 109 -30.07 -2.26 -5.47
N LEU A 110 -30.37 -2.31 -6.77
CA LEU A 110 -31.48 -3.10 -7.33
C LEU A 110 -31.57 -4.58 -6.88
N PRO A 111 -30.47 -5.36 -6.81
CA PRO A 111 -30.52 -6.76 -6.36
C PRO A 111 -31.06 -6.94 -4.93
N TYR A 112 -30.88 -5.94 -4.06
CA TYR A 112 -31.32 -5.99 -2.66
C TYR A 112 -32.74 -5.45 -2.43
N TRP A 113 -33.35 -4.83 -3.44
CA TRP A 113 -34.67 -4.21 -3.31
C TRP A 113 -35.81 -5.25 -3.33
N GLY A 114 -35.58 -6.41 -3.94
CA GLY A 114 -36.50 -7.56 -3.84
C GLY A 114 -36.49 -8.25 -2.47
N PHE A 115 -35.46 -8.02 -1.64
CA PHE A 115 -35.28 -8.71 -0.35
C PHE A 115 -35.73 -7.90 0.88
N TYR A 116 -35.79 -6.57 0.81
CA TYR A 116 -35.94 -5.74 2.03
C TYR A 116 -37.13 -4.77 2.08
N ASN A 117 -37.87 -4.50 1.00
CA ASN A 117 -38.95 -3.51 1.07
C ASN A 117 -40.14 -3.86 0.15
N ALA A 118 -41.11 -4.61 0.69
CA ALA A 118 -42.43 -4.76 0.06
C ALA A 118 -43.25 -3.45 0.05
N GLU A 119 -42.83 -2.40 0.78
CA GLU A 119 -43.61 -1.18 0.99
C GLU A 119 -43.07 0.09 0.29
N ARG A 120 -41.86 0.06 -0.29
CA ARG A 120 -41.32 1.20 -1.06
C ARG A 120 -41.31 0.88 -2.54
N LYS A 121 -42.14 1.58 -3.32
CA LYS A 121 -42.11 1.46 -4.78
C LYS A 121 -40.74 1.87 -5.30
N ILE A 122 -40.15 1.07 -6.19
CA ILE A 122 -38.90 1.39 -6.91
C ILE A 122 -38.96 2.80 -7.53
N GLU A 123 -40.17 3.18 -7.92
CA GLU A 123 -40.56 4.47 -8.46
C GLU A 123 -40.24 5.65 -7.55
N ASP A 124 -40.03 5.47 -6.23
CA ASP A 124 -39.83 6.57 -5.27
C ASP A 124 -38.36 6.98 -5.03
N ASN A 125 -37.39 6.16 -5.44
CA ASN A 125 -35.97 6.49 -5.26
C ASN A 125 -35.54 7.55 -6.29
N PRO A 126 -34.92 8.67 -5.87
CA PRO A 126 -34.59 9.79 -6.76
C PRO A 126 -33.59 9.43 -7.87
N ILE A 127 -32.65 8.48 -7.64
CA ILE A 127 -31.73 8.01 -8.68
C ILE A 127 -32.48 7.10 -9.65
N VAL A 128 -33.33 6.22 -9.15
CA VAL A 128 -34.19 5.36 -9.97
C VAL A 128 -35.15 6.22 -10.82
N LYS A 129 -35.78 7.26 -10.24
CA LYS A 129 -36.56 8.28 -10.95
C LYS A 129 -35.76 9.00 -12.05
N LYS A 130 -34.46 9.23 -11.90
CA LYS A 130 -33.63 9.83 -12.98
C LYS A 130 -33.54 8.92 -14.22
N PHE A 131 -33.59 7.59 -14.05
CA PHE A 131 -33.60 6.64 -15.17
C PHE A 131 -35.02 6.42 -15.70
N PHE A 132 -36.00 6.14 -14.83
CA PHE A 132 -37.41 5.93 -15.25
C PHE A 132 -38.07 7.19 -15.81
N GLY A 133 -37.78 8.37 -15.24
CA GLY A 133 -38.22 9.67 -15.74
C GLY A 133 -37.67 10.03 -17.13
N LYS A 134 -36.69 9.26 -17.64
CA LYS A 134 -36.13 9.38 -18.99
C LYS A 134 -36.69 8.32 -19.97
N LYS A 135 -37.82 7.68 -19.66
CA LYS A 135 -38.51 6.67 -20.50
C LYS A 135 -37.69 5.38 -20.74
N TRP A 136 -36.89 4.97 -19.76
CA TRP A 136 -36.26 3.65 -19.78
C TRP A 136 -37.31 2.57 -19.49
N THR A 137 -37.24 1.43 -20.18
CA THR A 137 -38.08 0.26 -19.89
C THR A 137 -37.39 -0.65 -18.88
N ASP A 138 -38.16 -1.50 -18.18
CA ASP A 138 -37.62 -2.47 -17.21
C ASP A 138 -36.55 -3.38 -17.86
N LYS A 139 -36.79 -3.82 -19.10
CA LYS A 139 -35.83 -4.63 -19.86
C LYS A 139 -34.52 -3.89 -20.13
N GLU A 140 -34.58 -2.60 -20.44
CA GLU A 140 -33.38 -1.76 -20.66
C GLU A 140 -32.59 -1.57 -19.35
N ILE A 141 -33.29 -1.39 -18.23
CA ILE A 141 -32.64 -1.24 -16.92
C ILE A 141 -31.99 -2.55 -16.48
N VAL A 142 -32.69 -3.68 -16.60
CA VAL A 142 -32.14 -5.01 -16.27
C VAL A 142 -30.89 -5.29 -17.10
N PHE A 143 -30.95 -5.01 -18.41
CA PHE A 143 -29.79 -5.18 -19.29
C PHE A 143 -28.61 -4.29 -18.84
N LEU A 144 -28.85 -3.00 -18.54
CA LEU A 144 -27.82 -2.08 -18.06
C LEU A 144 -27.08 -2.58 -16.81
N LEU A 145 -27.73 -3.36 -15.92
CA LEU A 145 -27.07 -3.91 -14.75
C LEU A 145 -25.92 -4.87 -15.12
N GLY A 146 -26.04 -5.58 -16.24
CA GLY A 146 -25.01 -6.45 -16.79
C GLY A 146 -23.92 -5.73 -17.60
N VAL A 147 -24.12 -4.45 -17.97
CA VAL A 147 -23.21 -3.71 -18.86
C VAL A 147 -22.04 -3.08 -18.10
N GLU A 148 -20.80 -3.32 -18.52
CA GLU A 148 -19.63 -2.66 -17.94
C GLU A 148 -19.39 -1.30 -18.60
N LEU A 149 -19.27 -0.23 -17.81
CA LEU A 149 -18.91 1.10 -18.29
C LEU A 149 -17.44 1.38 -17.96
N ARG A 150 -16.59 1.58 -18.97
CA ARG A 150 -15.15 1.83 -18.80
C ARG A 150 -14.77 3.19 -19.39
N SER A 151 -14.15 4.03 -18.58
CA SER A 151 -13.56 5.29 -19.06
C SER A 151 -12.10 5.06 -19.38
N ILE A 152 -11.69 5.39 -20.60
CA ILE A 152 -10.29 5.36 -21.01
C ILE A 152 -9.95 6.79 -21.40
N GLY A 153 -9.28 7.52 -20.50
CA GLY A 153 -8.73 8.84 -20.81
C GLY A 153 -7.73 8.81 -21.98
N SER A 154 -7.19 9.98 -22.37
CA SER A 154 -6.26 10.14 -23.51
C SER A 154 -5.06 9.17 -23.52
N ASP A 155 -4.42 9.03 -24.69
CA ASP A 155 -3.26 8.22 -25.15
C ASP A 155 -2.21 7.79 -24.10
N TYR A 156 -2.08 8.55 -23.02
CA TYR A 156 -1.30 8.20 -21.83
C TYR A 156 -1.67 6.83 -21.25
N LEU A 157 -2.95 6.41 -21.30
CA LEU A 157 -3.35 5.10 -20.77
C LEU A 157 -2.90 3.94 -21.65
N LEU A 158 -3.00 4.02 -22.98
CA LEU A 158 -2.52 2.96 -23.88
C LEU A 158 -1.01 2.78 -23.76
N THR A 159 -0.28 3.90 -23.83
CA THR A 159 1.18 3.92 -23.71
C THR A 159 1.61 3.31 -22.38
N LYS A 160 0.94 3.69 -21.29
CA LYS A 160 1.17 3.14 -19.96
C LYS A 160 0.87 1.64 -19.92
N SER A 161 -0.27 1.17 -20.44
CA SER A 161 -0.63 -0.25 -20.42
C SER A 161 0.31 -1.12 -21.24
N ILE A 162 0.77 -0.67 -22.41
CA ILE A 162 1.80 -1.37 -23.20
C ILE A 162 3.09 -1.45 -22.39
N TYR A 163 3.56 -0.32 -21.88
CA TYR A 163 4.79 -0.26 -21.08
C TYR A 163 4.71 -1.18 -19.85
N GLU A 164 3.62 -1.10 -19.08
CA GLU A 164 3.38 -1.91 -17.89
C GLU A 164 3.31 -3.40 -18.24
N HIS A 165 2.63 -3.77 -19.32
CA HIS A 165 2.55 -5.16 -19.74
C HIS A 165 3.93 -5.76 -20.03
N PHE A 166 4.76 -5.10 -20.83
CA PHE A 166 6.09 -5.60 -21.17
C PHE A 166 7.07 -5.54 -20.01
N THR A 167 6.98 -4.50 -19.18
CA THR A 167 7.88 -4.32 -18.04
C THR A 167 7.55 -5.31 -16.92
N PHE A 168 6.27 -5.53 -16.60
CA PHE A 168 5.88 -6.40 -15.49
C PHE A 168 5.78 -7.86 -15.89
N LYS A 169 5.15 -8.19 -17.03
CA LYS A 169 4.93 -9.59 -17.42
C LYS A 169 6.10 -10.17 -18.20
N ASN A 170 6.67 -9.39 -19.12
CA ASN A 170 7.74 -9.88 -19.99
C ASN A 170 9.13 -9.45 -19.49
N GLN A 171 9.20 -8.63 -18.44
CA GLN A 171 10.42 -8.11 -17.83
C GLN A 171 11.32 -7.35 -18.82
N ILE A 172 10.77 -6.71 -19.83
CA ILE A 172 11.52 -5.95 -20.86
C ILE A 172 11.33 -4.45 -20.64
N TYR A 173 12.43 -3.70 -20.59
CA TYR A 173 12.35 -2.23 -20.62
C TYR A 173 11.98 -1.76 -22.02
N LEU A 174 10.94 -0.92 -22.13
CA LEU A 174 10.58 -0.23 -23.36
C LEU A 174 10.78 1.28 -23.18
N ASN A 175 11.40 1.91 -24.19
CA ASN A 175 11.36 3.37 -24.30
C ASN A 175 10.03 3.80 -24.97
N GLN A 176 9.79 5.12 -25.07
CA GLN A 176 8.58 5.63 -25.71
C GLN A 176 8.45 5.24 -27.19
N GLN A 177 9.55 5.27 -27.95
CA GLN A 177 9.55 4.88 -29.37
C GLN A 177 9.16 3.41 -29.59
N ASP A 178 9.51 2.54 -28.65
CA ASP A 178 9.20 1.12 -28.69
C ASP A 178 7.72 0.88 -28.46
N VAL A 179 7.16 1.61 -27.50
CA VAL A 179 5.73 1.60 -27.21
C VAL A 179 4.93 2.11 -28.41
N GLU A 180 5.33 3.25 -28.98
CA GLU A 180 4.73 3.83 -30.18
C GLU A 180 4.86 2.90 -31.39
N GLY A 181 6.01 2.22 -31.54
CA GLY A 181 6.26 1.25 -32.60
C GLY A 181 5.32 0.04 -32.53
N LEU A 182 5.11 -0.53 -31.34
CA LEU A 182 4.15 -1.62 -31.16
C LEU A 182 2.72 -1.15 -31.40
N ALA A 183 2.36 0.01 -30.85
CA ALA A 183 1.05 0.60 -31.07
C ALA A 183 0.79 0.78 -32.57
N ALA A 184 1.73 1.33 -33.33
CA ALA A 184 1.62 1.51 -34.78
C ALA A 184 1.51 0.17 -35.55
N LEU A 185 2.29 -0.85 -35.16
CA LEU A 185 2.26 -2.18 -35.79
C LEU A 185 0.90 -2.87 -35.58
N ALA A 186 0.42 -2.87 -34.34
CA ALA A 186 -0.87 -3.44 -33.98
C ALA A 186 -2.02 -2.63 -34.60
N PHE A 187 -1.95 -1.30 -34.54
CA PHE A 187 -2.90 -0.39 -35.17
C PHE A 187 -3.05 -0.70 -36.66
N LYS A 188 -1.94 -0.80 -37.40
CA LYS A 188 -1.97 -1.14 -38.84
C LYS A 188 -2.67 -2.49 -39.09
N THR A 189 -2.46 -3.47 -38.23
CA THR A 189 -3.05 -4.80 -38.34
C THR A 189 -4.56 -4.76 -38.06
N ILE A 190 -4.96 -4.09 -36.99
CA ILE A 190 -6.37 -3.90 -36.59
C ILE A 190 -7.10 -3.08 -37.66
N MET A 191 -6.51 -1.99 -38.14
CA MET A 191 -7.03 -1.16 -39.23
C MET A 191 -7.29 -1.95 -40.51
N LYS A 192 -6.32 -2.77 -40.93
CA LYS A 192 -6.48 -3.63 -42.10
C LYS A 192 -7.64 -4.62 -41.92
N LYS A 193 -7.70 -5.29 -40.77
CA LYS A 193 -8.75 -6.27 -40.48
C LYS A 193 -10.14 -5.65 -40.36
N GLY A 194 -10.26 -4.46 -39.80
CA GLY A 194 -11.54 -3.77 -39.74
C GLY A 194 -12.00 -3.22 -41.09
N ALA A 195 -11.09 -2.85 -41.99
CA ALA A 195 -11.45 -2.42 -43.35
C ALA A 195 -12.07 -3.56 -44.18
N GLU A 196 -11.56 -4.78 -43.99
CA GLU A 196 -12.00 -5.98 -44.73
C GLU A 196 -13.15 -6.72 -44.03
N GLY A 197 -13.40 -6.42 -42.74
CA GLY A 197 -14.21 -7.26 -41.85
C GLY A 197 -13.46 -8.57 -41.56
N GLY A 198 -13.02 -8.77 -40.31
CA GLY A 198 -12.12 -9.89 -40.05
C GLY A 198 -11.81 -10.14 -38.60
N LYS A 199 -11.05 -11.21 -38.38
CA LYS A 199 -10.65 -11.66 -37.06
C LYS A 199 -9.13 -11.61 -36.88
N ILE A 200 -8.72 -11.34 -35.66
CA ILE A 200 -7.35 -11.46 -35.15
C ILE A 200 -7.38 -12.60 -34.15
N THR A 201 -6.82 -13.75 -34.55
CA THR A 201 -6.74 -14.89 -33.64
C THR A 201 -5.65 -14.68 -32.60
N LYS A 202 -5.74 -15.39 -31.47
CA LYS A 202 -4.70 -15.43 -30.44
C LYS A 202 -3.34 -15.76 -31.04
N THR A 203 -3.26 -16.76 -31.92
CA THR A 203 -2.01 -17.16 -32.59
C THR A 203 -1.40 -16.01 -33.40
N GLN A 204 -2.20 -15.31 -34.20
CA GLN A 204 -1.72 -14.17 -35.00
C GLN A 204 -1.20 -13.03 -34.12
N PHE A 205 -1.87 -12.76 -32.99
CA PHE A 205 -1.42 -11.74 -32.07
C PHE A 205 -0.15 -12.16 -31.33
N ILE A 206 -0.03 -13.42 -30.92
CA ILE A 206 1.20 -13.96 -30.32
C ILE A 206 2.37 -13.85 -31.30
N GLU A 207 2.21 -14.25 -32.56
CA GLU A 207 3.25 -14.11 -33.59
C GLU A 207 3.69 -12.64 -33.78
N CYS A 208 2.74 -11.68 -33.72
CA CYS A 208 3.04 -10.26 -33.76
C CYS A 208 3.88 -9.81 -32.57
N ILE A 209 3.50 -10.22 -31.35
CA ILE A 209 4.24 -9.91 -30.11
C ILE A 209 5.62 -10.57 -30.13
N GLU A 210 5.75 -11.82 -30.54
CA GLU A 210 7.02 -12.53 -30.64
C GLU A 210 7.95 -11.90 -31.68
N SER A 211 7.42 -11.48 -32.83
CA SER A 211 8.17 -10.73 -33.84
C SER A 211 8.66 -9.39 -33.30
N PHE A 212 7.80 -8.67 -32.59
CA PHE A 212 8.18 -7.43 -31.91
C PHE A 212 9.29 -7.67 -30.87
N GLU A 213 9.14 -8.66 -29.99
CA GLU A 213 10.16 -9.03 -28.99
C GLU A 213 11.49 -9.42 -29.64
N LYS A 214 11.45 -10.16 -30.75
CA LYS A 214 12.65 -10.51 -31.52
C LYS A 214 13.36 -9.25 -32.03
N ASN A 215 12.62 -8.33 -32.65
CA ASN A 215 13.18 -7.05 -33.13
C ASN A 215 13.77 -6.23 -31.97
N LEU A 216 13.13 -6.24 -30.79
CA LEU A 216 13.67 -5.59 -29.60
C LEU A 216 14.99 -6.20 -29.14
N ALA A 217 15.12 -7.52 -29.16
CA ALA A 217 16.34 -8.23 -28.78
C ALA A 217 17.50 -7.99 -29.76
N GLU A 218 17.20 -7.74 -31.04
CA GLU A 218 18.18 -7.56 -32.12
C GLU A 218 18.69 -6.12 -32.28
N LYS A 219 18.16 -5.14 -31.54
CA LYS A 219 18.58 -3.72 -31.63
C LYS A 219 20.06 -3.47 -31.33
N SER A 220 20.69 -4.36 -30.59
CA SER A 220 22.09 -4.24 -30.19
C SER A 220 22.86 -5.49 -30.58
N GLU A 221 23.81 -5.30 -31.49
CA GLU A 221 24.89 -6.24 -31.81
C GLU A 221 25.72 -6.64 -30.57
N ALA A 222 25.56 -6.02 -29.40
CA ALA A 222 26.25 -6.44 -28.18
C ALA A 222 25.46 -7.47 -27.35
N PHE A 223 24.13 -7.54 -27.55
CA PHE A 223 23.21 -8.26 -26.67
C PHE A 223 22.21 -9.15 -27.39
N THR A 224 22.35 -9.33 -28.71
CA THR A 224 21.45 -10.20 -29.49
C THR A 224 21.44 -11.65 -28.97
N PRO A 225 20.38 -12.42 -29.22
CA PRO A 225 20.27 -13.81 -28.77
C PRO A 225 21.42 -14.72 -29.24
N GLU A 226 22.00 -14.46 -30.41
CA GLU A 226 23.03 -15.27 -31.06
C GLU A 226 24.38 -15.18 -30.35
N ILE A 227 24.62 -14.10 -29.60
CA ILE A 227 25.88 -13.87 -28.91
C ILE A 227 25.94 -14.71 -27.64
N GLY A 228 27.02 -15.47 -27.50
CA GLY A 228 27.30 -16.28 -26.32
C GLY A 228 27.41 -15.44 -25.04
N ILE A 229 27.03 -16.04 -23.91
CA ILE A 229 26.98 -15.36 -22.60
C ILE A 229 28.32 -14.71 -22.21
N GLY A 230 29.46 -15.37 -22.49
CA GLY A 230 30.79 -14.84 -22.19
C GLY A 230 31.05 -13.51 -22.89
N LYS A 231 30.68 -13.40 -24.18
CA LYS A 231 30.87 -12.17 -24.93
C LYS A 231 29.93 -11.06 -24.46
N LYS A 232 28.69 -11.39 -24.07
CA LYS A 232 27.76 -10.44 -23.46
C LYS A 232 28.31 -9.89 -22.13
N VAL A 233 28.93 -10.74 -21.31
CA VAL A 233 29.59 -10.34 -20.05
C VAL A 233 30.80 -9.44 -20.31
N GLU A 234 31.62 -9.73 -21.33
CA GLU A 234 32.69 -8.84 -21.76
C GLU A 234 32.16 -7.47 -22.16
N ASN A 235 31.10 -7.42 -22.98
CA ASN A 235 30.46 -6.19 -23.42
C ASN A 235 29.95 -5.37 -22.22
N ILE A 236 29.24 -6.01 -21.29
CA ILE A 236 28.78 -5.33 -20.04
C ILE A 236 29.96 -4.79 -19.25
N SER A 237 31.03 -5.56 -19.11
CA SER A 237 32.20 -5.17 -18.32
C SER A 237 32.88 -3.90 -18.88
N GLN A 238 32.74 -3.63 -20.18
CA GLN A 238 33.19 -2.37 -20.78
C GLN A 238 32.35 -1.18 -20.32
N TYR A 239 31.03 -1.35 -20.19
CA TYR A 239 30.13 -0.29 -19.70
C TYR A 239 30.27 -0.02 -18.20
N LEU A 240 30.70 -1.01 -17.42
CA LEU A 240 30.85 -0.87 -15.97
C LEU A 240 32.15 -0.17 -15.54
N LYS A 241 32.99 0.30 -16.47
CA LYS A 241 34.29 0.93 -16.16
C LYS A 241 34.19 2.16 -15.27
N ASP A 242 33.27 3.07 -15.61
CA ASP A 242 33.00 4.30 -14.85
C ASP A 242 31.60 4.83 -15.16
N LYS A 243 31.17 5.88 -14.46
CA LYS A 243 29.83 6.47 -14.60
C LYS A 243 29.50 7.00 -16.00
N ARG A 244 30.45 7.58 -16.71
CA ARG A 244 30.21 8.17 -18.03
C ARG A 244 29.96 7.06 -19.05
N VAL A 245 30.72 5.98 -18.97
CA VAL A 245 30.51 4.83 -19.86
C VAL A 245 29.25 4.06 -19.47
N PHE A 246 28.96 3.91 -18.17
CA PHE A 246 27.74 3.25 -17.71
C PHE A 246 26.47 3.94 -18.22
N GLN A 247 26.44 5.28 -18.24
CA GLN A 247 25.32 6.04 -18.79
C GLN A 247 25.00 5.70 -20.26
N GLN A 248 25.98 5.24 -21.03
CA GLN A 248 25.74 4.80 -22.41
C GLN A 248 24.89 3.52 -22.46
N LEU A 249 24.97 2.66 -21.44
CA LEU A 249 24.15 1.45 -21.33
C LEU A 249 22.66 1.78 -21.16
N ASN A 250 22.33 2.96 -20.61
CA ASN A 250 20.96 3.44 -20.47
C ASN A 250 20.33 3.84 -21.80
N HIS A 251 21.12 3.95 -22.88
CA HIS A 251 20.58 4.22 -24.20
C HIS A 251 19.67 3.05 -24.63
N PRO A 252 18.46 3.32 -25.16
CA PRO A 252 17.48 2.28 -25.49
C PRO A 252 17.98 1.18 -26.43
N LYS A 253 18.88 1.54 -27.36
CA LYS A 253 19.59 0.58 -28.21
C LYS A 253 20.17 -0.58 -27.42
N TYR A 254 20.74 -0.33 -26.23
CA TYR A 254 21.40 -1.31 -25.39
C TYR A 254 20.50 -1.82 -24.26
N LEU A 255 19.78 -0.93 -23.58
CA LEU A 255 18.98 -1.26 -22.40
C LEU A 255 17.81 -2.21 -22.71
N THR A 256 17.12 -1.99 -23.83
CA THR A 256 15.98 -2.83 -24.23
C THR A 256 16.40 -4.29 -24.50
N PRO A 257 17.42 -4.58 -25.34
CA PRO A 257 17.96 -5.93 -25.48
C PRO A 257 18.52 -6.54 -24.20
N LEU A 258 19.20 -5.74 -23.37
CA LEU A 258 19.81 -6.19 -22.13
C LEU A 258 18.76 -6.70 -21.13
N THR A 259 17.63 -6.01 -21.05
CA THR A 259 16.52 -6.36 -20.16
C THR A 259 15.57 -7.38 -20.78
N HIS A 260 15.76 -7.80 -22.03
CA HIS A 260 14.93 -8.83 -22.63
C HIS A 260 14.94 -10.12 -21.78
N LYS A 261 13.80 -10.81 -21.62
CA LYS A 261 13.63 -11.99 -20.74
C LYS A 261 14.75 -13.05 -20.81
N LYS A 262 15.29 -13.29 -22.02
CA LYS A 262 16.40 -14.23 -22.27
C LYS A 262 17.74 -13.79 -21.66
N ASN A 263 17.88 -12.51 -21.33
CA ASN A 263 19.07 -11.86 -20.80
C ASN A 263 18.91 -11.42 -19.33
N ASN A 264 17.80 -11.75 -18.64
CA ASN A 264 17.56 -11.27 -17.26
C ASN A 264 18.70 -11.58 -16.26
N ARG A 265 19.43 -12.67 -16.46
CA ARG A 265 20.63 -12.99 -15.65
C ARG A 265 21.70 -11.90 -15.72
N LEU A 266 21.79 -11.19 -16.85
CA LEU A 266 22.71 -10.08 -17.05
C LEU A 266 22.32 -8.84 -16.24
N VAL A 267 21.03 -8.61 -16.01
CA VAL A 267 20.55 -7.54 -15.11
C VAL A 267 21.08 -7.78 -13.70
N PHE A 268 20.95 -9.00 -13.17
CA PHE A 268 21.50 -9.35 -11.86
C PHE A 268 23.03 -9.26 -11.81
N TYR A 269 23.72 -9.71 -12.86
CA TYR A 269 25.17 -9.56 -12.98
C TYR A 269 25.60 -8.07 -12.93
N ILE A 270 24.87 -7.18 -13.62
CA ILE A 270 25.12 -5.74 -13.56
C ILE A 270 24.94 -5.22 -12.14
N VAL A 271 23.85 -5.58 -11.46
CA VAL A 271 23.60 -5.13 -10.08
C VAL A 271 24.71 -5.58 -9.14
N GLU A 272 25.13 -6.84 -9.21
CA GLU A 272 26.24 -7.38 -8.43
C GLU A 272 27.53 -6.58 -8.67
N LYS A 273 27.88 -6.35 -9.94
CA LYS A 273 29.10 -5.63 -10.29
C LYS A 273 29.06 -4.14 -10.01
N LEU A 274 27.88 -3.51 -10.05
CA LEU A 274 27.70 -2.15 -9.56
C LEU A 274 27.87 -2.11 -8.04
N GLY A 275 27.44 -3.15 -7.32
CA GLY A 275 27.64 -3.32 -5.88
C GLY A 275 29.13 -3.30 -5.49
N ASP A 276 29.96 -4.06 -6.21
CA ASP A 276 31.40 -4.18 -5.96
C ASP A 276 32.22 -2.92 -6.36
N ARG A 277 31.69 -2.07 -7.25
CA ARG A 277 32.42 -0.94 -7.83
C ARG A 277 32.12 0.38 -7.14
N LYS A 278 32.99 1.38 -7.33
CA LYS A 278 32.92 2.73 -6.73
C LYS A 278 31.82 3.65 -7.32
N PHE A 279 30.68 3.10 -7.74
CA PHE A 279 29.54 3.91 -8.20
C PHE A 279 28.76 4.48 -7.01
N GLU A 280 28.35 5.74 -7.13
CA GLU A 280 27.32 6.32 -6.27
C GLU A 280 25.94 5.87 -6.75
N VAL A 281 24.98 5.78 -5.84
CA VAL A 281 23.59 5.41 -6.21
C VAL A 281 23.00 6.42 -7.20
N SER A 282 23.38 7.70 -7.09
CA SER A 282 23.01 8.76 -8.04
C SER A 282 23.51 8.52 -9.46
N ASP A 283 24.64 7.84 -9.64
CA ASP A 283 25.19 7.53 -10.97
C ASP A 283 24.37 6.46 -11.70
N VAL A 284 23.61 5.66 -10.94
CA VAL A 284 22.90 4.47 -11.45
C VAL A 284 21.39 4.52 -11.20
N SER A 285 20.86 5.59 -10.63
CA SER A 285 19.45 5.71 -10.23
C SER A 285 18.49 5.44 -11.38
N PHE A 286 18.79 5.92 -12.59
CA PHE A 286 18.00 5.62 -13.77
C PHE A 286 17.84 4.10 -13.99
N PHE A 287 18.91 3.33 -13.87
CA PHE A 287 18.87 1.88 -14.03
C PHE A 287 18.05 1.23 -12.91
N LEU A 288 18.23 1.67 -11.66
CA LEU A 288 17.45 1.16 -10.53
C LEU A 288 15.95 1.43 -10.72
N GLU A 289 15.59 2.66 -11.06
CA GLU A 289 14.20 3.10 -11.20
C GLU A 289 13.52 2.53 -12.44
N LYS A 290 14.17 2.60 -13.60
CA LYS A 290 13.56 2.23 -14.88
C LYS A 290 13.68 0.75 -15.21
N VAL A 291 14.63 0.05 -14.59
CA VAL A 291 14.80 -1.40 -14.78
C VAL A 291 14.39 -2.15 -13.52
N LEU A 292 15.15 -2.06 -12.43
CA LEU A 292 14.93 -2.95 -11.29
C LEU A 292 13.55 -2.77 -10.65
N ILE A 293 13.24 -1.54 -10.25
CA ILE A 293 11.99 -1.21 -9.57
C ILE A 293 10.80 -1.48 -10.48
N LYS A 294 10.88 -1.02 -11.73
CA LYS A 294 9.81 -1.17 -12.70
C LYS A 294 9.56 -2.62 -13.12
N GLN A 295 10.57 -3.49 -13.08
CA GLN A 295 10.44 -4.93 -13.34
C GLN A 295 10.20 -5.75 -12.06
N SER A 296 9.82 -5.09 -10.96
CA SER A 296 9.50 -5.71 -9.66
C SER A 296 10.67 -6.45 -9.01
N PHE A 297 11.92 -6.10 -9.33
CA PHE A 297 13.13 -6.59 -8.65
C PHE A 297 13.44 -5.79 -7.37
N ILE A 298 12.43 -5.54 -6.55
CA ILE A 298 12.51 -4.69 -5.34
C ILE A 298 13.54 -5.23 -4.35
N PHE A 299 13.53 -6.54 -4.10
CA PHE A 299 14.50 -7.19 -3.20
C PHE A 299 15.96 -6.96 -3.65
N SER A 300 16.22 -7.08 -4.95
CA SER A 300 17.57 -6.86 -5.49
C SER A 300 17.99 -5.40 -5.40
N CYS A 301 17.06 -4.47 -5.62
CA CYS A 301 17.28 -3.05 -5.40
C CYS A 301 17.59 -2.76 -3.93
N PHE A 302 16.81 -3.31 -2.99
CA PHE A 302 17.04 -3.17 -1.56
C PHE A 302 18.43 -3.68 -1.14
N LYS A 303 18.82 -4.88 -1.57
CA LYS A 303 20.15 -5.43 -1.28
C LYS A 303 21.27 -4.54 -1.81
N PHE A 304 21.13 -4.06 -3.06
CA PHE A 304 22.08 -3.12 -3.65
C PHE A 304 22.20 -1.83 -2.83
N LEU A 305 21.06 -1.25 -2.41
CA LEU A 305 21.04 -0.04 -1.58
C LEU A 305 21.69 -0.29 -0.21
N LYS A 306 21.42 -1.43 0.43
CA LYS A 306 22.07 -1.85 1.69
C LYS A 306 23.59 -1.91 1.54
N ASP A 307 24.08 -2.52 0.48
CA ASP A 307 25.52 -2.61 0.21
C ASP A 307 26.13 -1.23 -0.05
N LYS A 308 25.41 -0.34 -0.75
CA LYS A 308 25.86 1.03 -1.01
C LYS A 308 25.83 1.94 0.21
N TRP A 309 24.90 1.71 1.13
CA TRP A 309 24.88 2.39 2.42
C TRP A 309 26.15 2.09 3.22
N LYS A 310 26.55 0.82 3.30
CA LYS A 310 27.79 0.40 3.99
C LYS A 310 29.06 0.98 3.37
N GLN A 311 28.99 1.42 2.12
CA GLN A 311 30.11 2.05 1.39
C GLN A 311 30.08 3.60 1.48
N ASP A 312 29.14 4.19 2.22
CA ASP A 312 28.85 5.63 2.23
C ASP A 312 28.61 6.21 0.81
N ARG A 313 27.93 5.43 -0.05
CA ARG A 313 27.63 5.76 -1.46
C ARG A 313 26.13 5.92 -1.75
N LEU A 314 25.31 5.93 -0.70
CA LEU A 314 23.87 6.10 -0.77
C LEU A 314 23.46 7.33 0.03
N SER A 315 22.72 8.24 -0.61
CA SER A 315 22.05 9.32 0.11
C SER A 315 20.93 8.76 1.00
N PRO A 316 20.83 9.18 2.28
CA PRO A 316 19.75 8.76 3.16
C PRO A 316 18.38 9.15 2.61
N ASP A 317 18.25 10.29 1.91
CA ASP A 317 16.99 10.72 1.31
C ASP A 317 16.49 9.76 0.24
N TYR A 318 17.40 9.24 -0.60
CA TYR A 318 17.05 8.28 -1.64
C TYR A 318 16.60 6.94 -1.02
N PHE A 319 17.27 6.49 0.05
CA PHE A 319 16.86 5.28 0.75
C PHE A 319 15.48 5.42 1.39
N LEU A 320 15.22 6.55 2.07
CA LEU A 320 13.92 6.82 2.67
C LEU A 320 12.81 6.96 1.62
N TRP A 321 13.09 7.57 0.47
CA TRP A 321 12.16 7.57 -0.67
C TRP A 321 11.84 6.15 -1.14
N PHE A 322 12.86 5.32 -1.35
CA PHE A 322 12.69 3.93 -1.76
C PHE A 322 11.81 3.15 -0.78
N LEU A 323 12.05 3.30 0.53
CA LEU A 323 11.22 2.64 1.54
C LEU A 323 9.78 3.16 1.55
N ASN A 324 9.55 4.48 1.50
CA ASN A 324 8.20 5.03 1.46
C ASN A 324 7.35 4.46 0.31
N GLU A 325 7.95 4.34 -0.88
CA GLU A 325 7.25 3.87 -2.08
C GLU A 325 7.11 2.34 -2.15
N TYR A 326 8.12 1.59 -1.70
CA TYR A 326 8.26 0.15 -2.01
C TYR A 326 8.32 -0.77 -0.80
N TYR A 327 8.20 -0.25 0.44
CA TYR A 327 8.28 -1.07 1.65
C TYR A 327 7.27 -2.23 1.68
N ASP A 328 6.03 -2.01 1.21
CA ASP A 328 4.99 -3.05 1.19
C ASP A 328 5.31 -4.21 0.22
N GLN A 329 6.30 -4.04 -0.66
CA GLN A 329 6.78 -5.06 -1.60
C GLN A 329 8.04 -5.80 -1.08
N LEU A 330 8.51 -5.47 0.13
CA LEU A 330 9.57 -6.22 0.81
C LEU A 330 8.94 -7.47 1.46
N GLU A 331 8.84 -8.55 0.68
CA GLU A 331 8.09 -9.77 1.04
C GLU A 331 8.65 -10.54 2.26
N PHE A 332 9.90 -10.29 2.68
CA PHE A 332 10.57 -11.12 3.67
C PHE A 332 10.81 -10.41 5.01
N ASP A 333 10.50 -11.09 6.13
CA ASP A 333 10.67 -10.53 7.49
C ASP A 333 12.11 -10.08 7.79
N TYR A 334 13.13 -10.79 7.29
CA TYR A 334 14.53 -10.38 7.45
C TYR A 334 14.86 -9.08 6.69
N THR A 335 14.17 -8.77 5.59
CA THR A 335 14.38 -7.50 4.86
C THR A 335 13.77 -6.31 5.59
N VAL A 336 12.65 -6.51 6.29
CA VAL A 336 12.10 -5.48 7.17
C VAL A 336 13.03 -5.22 8.34
N HIS A 337 13.55 -6.28 8.94
CA HIS A 337 14.55 -6.19 10.00
C HIS A 337 15.77 -5.37 9.55
N ASP A 338 16.34 -5.71 8.39
CA ASP A 338 17.46 -4.99 7.78
C ASP A 338 17.13 -3.51 7.46
N ALA A 339 15.92 -3.24 6.99
CA ALA A 339 15.49 -1.88 6.67
C ALA A 339 15.43 -1.01 7.93
N LEU A 340 14.93 -1.56 9.05
CA LEU A 340 14.90 -0.87 10.33
C LEU A 340 16.30 -0.70 10.94
N GLU A 341 17.19 -1.67 10.78
CA GLU A 341 18.61 -1.53 11.13
C GLU A 341 19.23 -0.31 10.40
N MET A 342 19.03 -0.22 9.09
CA MET A 342 19.51 0.93 8.30
C MET A 342 18.86 2.26 8.72
N ILE A 343 17.55 2.28 8.99
CA ILE A 343 16.87 3.49 9.49
C ILE A 343 17.47 3.93 10.83
N LEU A 344 17.81 2.99 11.72
CA LEU A 344 18.45 3.28 13.00
C LEU A 344 19.83 3.93 12.80
N GLU A 345 20.60 3.45 11.83
CA GLU A 345 21.87 4.09 11.47
C GLU A 345 21.67 5.49 10.89
N ILE A 346 20.68 5.66 10.00
CA ILE A 346 20.37 6.95 9.38
C ILE A 346 19.97 7.97 10.43
N VAL A 347 19.06 7.66 11.35
CA VAL A 347 18.62 8.63 12.37
C VAL A 347 19.77 9.05 13.29
N ARG A 348 20.72 8.15 13.57
CA ARG A 348 21.91 8.46 14.36
C ARG A 348 22.90 9.36 13.63
N LYS A 349 23.12 9.12 12.33
CA LYS A 349 24.03 9.92 11.48
C LYS A 349 23.42 11.24 11.00
N HIS A 350 22.10 11.28 10.82
CA HIS A 350 21.33 12.38 10.23
C HIS A 350 20.08 12.70 11.08
N PRO A 351 20.25 13.30 12.28
CA PRO A 351 19.13 13.63 13.17
C PRO A 351 18.12 14.62 12.56
N ASP A 352 18.53 15.39 11.56
CA ASP A 352 17.68 16.30 10.79
C ASP A 352 16.56 15.57 10.02
N LEU A 353 16.76 14.28 9.71
CA LEU A 353 15.77 13.45 9.01
C LEU A 353 14.73 12.80 9.95
N SER A 354 14.82 13.02 11.26
CA SER A 354 13.95 12.38 12.27
C SER A 354 12.45 12.52 11.99
N PHE A 355 11.98 13.69 11.56
CA PHE A 355 10.56 13.89 11.23
C PHE A 355 10.11 13.10 10.00
N LYS A 356 10.96 13.00 8.97
CA LYS A 356 10.71 12.21 7.76
C LYS A 356 10.64 10.72 8.11
N ILE A 357 11.57 10.24 8.92
CA ILE A 357 11.59 8.86 9.42
C ILE A 357 10.34 8.57 10.27
N LEU A 358 10.00 9.46 11.21
CA LEU A 358 8.81 9.30 12.05
C LEU A 358 7.53 9.21 11.23
N SER A 359 7.45 9.98 10.14
CA SER A 359 6.30 9.96 9.23
C SER A 359 6.19 8.62 8.49
N PHE A 360 7.32 8.11 7.96
CA PHE A 360 7.40 6.76 7.38
C PHE A 360 6.97 5.69 8.38
N LEU A 361 7.52 5.71 9.61
CA LEU A 361 7.18 4.73 10.63
C LEU A 361 5.69 4.75 10.95
N ARG A 362 5.07 5.93 11.07
CA ARG A 362 3.63 6.07 11.34
C ARG A 362 2.77 5.50 10.23
N GLU A 363 3.16 5.71 8.97
CA GLU A 363 2.38 5.28 7.82
C GLU A 363 2.53 3.78 7.53
N LYS A 364 3.75 3.25 7.63
CA LYS A 364 4.10 1.92 7.13
C LYS A 364 4.35 0.86 8.21
N ILE A 365 4.76 1.26 9.42
CA ILE A 365 5.26 0.33 10.45
C ILE A 365 4.35 0.28 11.67
N PHE A 366 3.95 1.44 12.19
CA PHE A 366 3.23 1.55 13.44
C PHE A 366 1.87 0.86 13.38
N PRO A 367 1.41 0.27 14.49
CA PRO A 367 0.08 -0.33 14.53
C PRO A 367 -0.99 0.74 14.33
N ASN A 368 -1.86 0.56 13.33
CA ASN A 368 -3.05 1.41 13.21
C ASN A 368 -4.11 0.97 14.24
N THR A 369 -4.03 1.52 15.45
CA THR A 369 -4.97 1.23 16.56
C THR A 369 -6.40 1.70 16.28
N LYS A 370 -6.62 2.54 15.24
CA LYS A 370 -7.93 3.11 14.92
C LYS A 370 -8.86 2.16 14.14
N SER A 371 -8.37 1.05 13.58
CA SER A 371 -9.11 0.32 12.54
C SER A 371 -9.46 -1.16 12.77
N LYS A 372 -9.21 -1.79 13.93
CA LYS A 372 -9.54 -3.21 14.09
C LYS A 372 -10.18 -3.57 15.43
N ASN A 373 -11.33 -4.24 15.33
CA ASN A 373 -11.92 -5.09 16.37
C ASN A 373 -10.79 -5.85 17.10
N PRO A 374 -10.67 -5.73 18.44
CA PRO A 374 -9.60 -6.36 19.22
C PRO A 374 -9.70 -7.89 19.30
N HIS A 375 -10.65 -8.52 18.59
CA HIS A 375 -10.95 -9.96 18.67
C HIS A 375 -10.78 -10.73 17.35
N GLY A 376 -10.26 -10.11 16.30
CA GLY A 376 -9.91 -10.82 15.07
C GLY A 376 -8.61 -11.63 15.24
N SER A 377 -8.74 -12.92 15.56
CA SER A 377 -7.74 -14.00 15.47
C SER A 377 -6.34 -13.57 15.01
N ARG A 378 -5.49 -13.15 15.95
CA ARG A 378 -4.04 -13.01 15.73
C ARG A 378 -3.38 -14.28 16.25
N ASN A 379 -3.08 -15.20 15.34
CA ASN A 379 -2.33 -16.42 15.61
C ASN A 379 -1.01 -16.10 16.33
N ASN A 380 -0.62 -16.97 17.27
CA ASN A 380 0.57 -16.95 18.14
C ASN A 380 1.94 -16.91 17.42
N VAL A 381 2.15 -16.02 16.45
CA VAL A 381 3.45 -15.85 15.79
C VAL A 381 4.11 -14.61 16.34
N ASP A 382 5.16 -14.78 17.14
CA ASP A 382 5.98 -13.68 17.66
C ASP A 382 6.74 -12.99 16.51
N PHE A 383 6.26 -11.81 16.11
CA PHE A 383 6.91 -10.95 15.12
C PHE A 383 7.85 -9.91 15.78
N GLY A 384 8.16 -10.04 17.07
CA GLY A 384 9.00 -9.09 17.81
C GLY A 384 10.39 -8.90 17.19
N TYR A 385 10.99 -9.99 16.68
CA TYR A 385 12.30 -9.95 16.03
C TYR A 385 12.34 -9.03 14.79
N LYS A 386 11.23 -8.98 14.04
CA LYS A 386 11.08 -8.14 12.83
C LYS A 386 11.18 -6.64 13.17
N TYR A 387 10.71 -6.25 14.35
CA TYR A 387 10.63 -4.85 14.79
C TYR A 387 11.62 -4.51 15.91
N GLN A 388 12.64 -5.32 16.15
CA GLN A 388 13.55 -5.14 17.29
C GLN A 388 14.23 -3.77 17.35
N HIS A 389 14.48 -3.14 16.19
CA HIS A 389 15.09 -1.81 16.12
C HIS A 389 14.10 -0.65 16.29
N LEU A 390 12.79 -0.91 16.22
CA LEU A 390 11.75 0.13 16.24
C LEU A 390 11.85 1.02 17.48
N ALA A 391 12.00 0.39 18.65
CA ALA A 391 12.13 1.10 19.91
C ALA A 391 13.37 2.02 19.93
N SER A 392 14.50 1.49 19.48
CA SER A 392 15.76 2.25 19.38
C SER A 392 15.63 3.42 18.42
N ILE A 393 15.01 3.23 17.24
CA ILE A 393 14.81 4.31 16.26
C ILE A 393 14.02 5.45 16.88
N VAL A 394 12.90 5.13 17.53
CA VAL A 394 12.03 6.12 18.17
C VAL A 394 12.74 6.84 19.32
N ILE A 395 13.57 6.15 20.09
CA ILE A 395 14.42 6.78 21.13
C ILE A 395 15.39 7.78 20.50
N GLU A 396 16.08 7.42 19.43
CA GLU A 396 17.02 8.33 18.74
C GLU A 396 16.28 9.55 18.16
N ILE A 397 15.11 9.34 17.57
CA ILE A 397 14.21 10.42 17.13
C ILE A 397 13.90 11.35 18.32
N GLY A 398 13.54 10.78 19.47
CA GLY A 398 13.21 11.54 20.68
C GLY A 398 14.34 12.38 21.26
N LYS A 399 15.61 12.07 20.97
CA LYS A 399 16.75 12.93 21.33
C LYS A 399 16.84 14.19 20.47
N SER A 400 16.35 14.12 19.22
CA SER A 400 16.43 15.22 18.25
C SER A 400 15.19 16.12 18.23
N ILE A 401 14.04 15.63 18.70
CA ILE A 401 12.79 16.39 18.75
C ILE A 401 12.76 17.21 20.05
N GLU A 402 12.79 18.54 19.94
CA GLU A 402 12.65 19.45 21.09
C GLU A 402 11.30 19.29 21.82
N GLN A 403 10.26 18.84 21.11
CA GLN A 403 8.89 18.72 21.63
C GLN A 403 8.56 17.27 22.02
N LYS A 404 9.08 16.80 23.16
CA LYS A 404 8.81 15.45 23.71
C LYS A 404 7.33 15.10 23.80
N GLU A 405 6.48 16.08 24.09
CA GLU A 405 5.01 15.92 24.09
C GLU A 405 4.49 15.36 22.75
N LYS A 406 4.98 15.85 21.60
CA LYS A 406 4.56 15.35 20.29
C LYS A 406 4.92 13.88 20.08
N LEU A 407 6.09 13.46 20.55
CA LEU A 407 6.52 12.07 20.45
C LEU A 407 5.62 11.17 21.31
N VAL A 408 5.37 11.57 22.55
CA VAL A 408 4.48 10.87 23.48
C VAL A 408 3.06 10.77 22.92
N ASP A 409 2.56 11.83 22.29
CA ASP A 409 1.26 11.85 21.61
C ASP A 409 1.20 10.80 20.50
N ILE A 410 2.23 10.71 19.67
CA ILE A 410 2.34 9.71 18.61
C ILE A 410 2.39 8.30 19.19
N LEU A 411 3.11 8.08 20.30
CA LEU A 411 3.15 6.77 20.96
C LEU A 411 1.76 6.34 21.43
N PHE A 412 1.02 7.21 22.14
CA PHE A 412 -0.34 6.91 22.59
C PHE A 412 -1.36 6.80 21.45
N GLU A 413 -1.10 7.40 20.29
CA GLU A 413 -1.96 7.22 19.11
C GLU A 413 -1.79 5.86 18.45
N ASN A 414 -0.60 5.26 18.50
CA ASN A 414 -0.26 4.10 17.67
C ASN A 414 0.05 2.82 18.47
N PHE A 415 0.30 2.91 19.77
CA PHE A 415 0.62 1.76 20.61
C PHE A 415 -0.41 1.60 21.73
N ASP A 416 -0.77 0.35 22.05
CA ASP A 416 -1.71 0.03 23.12
C ASP A 416 -0.96 -0.15 24.44
N PHE A 417 -1.02 0.86 25.30
CA PHE A 417 -0.39 0.80 26.61
C PHE A 417 -1.25 0.01 27.61
N THR A 418 -2.52 -0.27 27.30
CA THR A 418 -3.52 -0.83 28.21
C THR A 418 -3.74 -2.33 28.04
N GLY A 419 -3.50 -2.88 26.85
CA GLY A 419 -3.71 -4.29 26.51
C GLY A 419 -2.51 -5.23 26.76
N ASP A 420 -1.38 -4.74 27.27
CA ASP A 420 -0.13 -5.48 27.46
C ASP A 420 -0.21 -6.50 28.63
N ASN A 421 -0.79 -7.67 28.33
CA ASN A 421 -1.05 -8.79 29.25
C ASN A 421 -0.20 -10.06 28.94
N HIS A 422 0.91 -9.95 28.21
CA HIS A 422 1.74 -11.10 27.75
C HIS A 422 0.99 -12.13 26.87
N ARG A 423 -0.18 -11.77 26.32
CA ARG A 423 -1.05 -12.66 25.50
C ARG A 423 -1.22 -12.20 24.06
N HIS A 424 -0.63 -11.07 23.65
CA HIS A 424 -0.89 -10.45 22.34
C HIS A 424 0.39 -10.18 21.56
N VAL A 425 0.34 -10.46 20.26
CA VAL A 425 1.49 -10.56 19.32
C VAL A 425 2.23 -9.24 19.03
N ILE A 426 1.67 -8.08 19.38
CA ILE A 426 2.37 -6.79 19.23
C ILE A 426 2.25 -6.04 20.55
N GLU A 427 3.19 -6.29 21.46
CA GLU A 427 3.30 -5.60 22.75
C GLU A 427 3.86 -4.19 22.55
N THR A 428 3.48 -3.26 23.41
CA THR A 428 4.13 -1.95 23.49
C THR A 428 5.57 -2.17 23.98
N PRO A 429 6.61 -1.79 23.21
CA PRO A 429 7.99 -1.97 23.64
C PRO A 429 8.26 -1.32 25.01
N SER A 430 9.01 -2.01 25.88
CA SER A 430 9.34 -1.52 27.23
C SER A 430 9.97 -0.12 27.23
N ASP A 431 10.75 0.18 26.19
CA ASP A 431 11.37 1.47 25.96
C ASP A 431 10.36 2.61 25.78
N PHE A 432 9.16 2.34 25.26
CA PHE A 432 8.12 3.37 25.10
C PHE A 432 7.51 3.75 26.45
N TYR A 433 7.35 2.77 27.36
CA TYR A 433 6.97 3.08 28.74
C TYR A 433 8.02 3.97 29.40
N ARG A 434 9.32 3.72 29.17
CA ARG A 434 10.40 4.57 29.68
C ARG A 434 10.33 6.00 29.11
N LEU A 435 10.09 6.17 27.81
CA LEU A 435 9.93 7.51 27.21
C LEU A 435 8.76 8.29 27.83
N VAL A 436 7.62 7.63 28.06
CA VAL A 436 6.46 8.25 28.72
C VAL A 436 6.78 8.56 30.19
N LYS A 437 7.49 7.68 30.89
CA LYS A 437 7.94 7.87 32.27
C LYS A 437 8.79 9.14 32.40
N ASP A 438 9.80 9.27 31.54
CA ASP A 438 10.72 10.40 31.54
C ASP A 438 9.97 11.71 31.22
N TYR A 439 9.03 11.69 30.27
CA TYR A 439 8.15 12.83 29.98
C TYR A 439 7.30 13.25 31.19
N ILE A 440 6.73 12.30 31.94
CA ILE A 440 5.97 12.64 33.16
C ILE A 440 6.90 13.25 34.22
N LYS A 441 8.10 12.69 34.41
CA LYS A 441 9.06 13.13 35.42
C LYS A 441 9.56 14.57 35.18
N GLU A 442 9.71 15.00 33.93
CA GLU A 442 10.17 16.35 33.59
C GLU A 442 9.29 17.48 34.13
N ASP A 443 7.97 17.26 34.19
CA ASP A 443 7.00 18.22 34.73
C ASP A 443 5.79 17.43 35.25
N ILE A 444 5.93 16.90 36.47
CA ILE A 444 4.93 16.01 37.07
C ILE A 444 3.57 16.70 37.15
N GLU A 445 3.53 17.96 37.56
CA GLU A 445 2.27 18.71 37.74
C GLU A 445 1.49 18.83 36.42
N LYS A 446 2.18 19.09 35.30
CA LYS A 446 1.54 19.25 33.99
C LYS A 446 1.33 17.93 33.24
N ASN A 447 2.34 17.05 33.26
CA ASN A 447 2.41 15.92 32.34
C ASN A 447 1.72 14.66 32.89
N TRP A 448 1.58 14.54 34.22
CA TRP A 448 0.84 13.45 34.85
C TRP A 448 -0.59 13.38 34.33
N ASP A 449 -1.36 14.46 34.48
CA ASP A 449 -2.78 14.48 34.12
C ASP A 449 -2.99 14.29 32.62
N LYS A 450 -2.06 14.77 31.78
CA LYS A 450 -2.05 14.53 30.34
C LYS A 450 -1.88 13.04 30.02
N ALA A 451 -0.90 12.38 30.63
CA ALA A 451 -0.64 10.96 30.42
C ALA A 451 -1.83 10.10 30.89
N ILE A 452 -2.37 10.37 32.08
CA ILE A 452 -3.57 9.68 32.60
C ILE A 452 -4.75 9.85 31.66
N LYS A 453 -5.01 11.07 31.15
CA LYS A 453 -6.09 11.31 30.20
C LYS A 453 -5.94 10.49 28.92
N LYS A 454 -4.71 10.32 28.40
CA LYS A 454 -4.44 9.52 27.20
C LYS A 454 -4.61 8.02 27.46
N ILE A 455 -4.11 7.51 28.59
CA ILE A 455 -4.29 6.12 29.01
C ILE A 455 -5.78 5.81 29.19
N THR A 456 -6.51 6.66 29.92
CA THR A 456 -7.96 6.55 30.11
C THR A 456 -8.72 6.57 28.77
N LYS A 457 -8.27 7.37 27.79
CA LYS A 457 -8.87 7.37 26.45
C LYS A 457 -8.68 6.01 25.74
N GLN A 458 -7.53 5.36 25.89
CA GLN A 458 -7.30 4.01 25.34
C GLN A 458 -8.22 2.98 26.01
N PHE A 459 -8.34 3.00 27.34
CA PHE A 459 -9.28 2.17 28.09
C PHE A 459 -10.75 2.38 27.66
N VAL A 460 -11.19 3.64 27.52
CA VAL A 460 -12.55 3.95 27.02
C VAL A 460 -12.75 3.43 25.60
N GLY A 461 -11.71 3.49 24.76
CA GLY A 461 -11.74 2.91 23.42
C GLY A 461 -11.95 1.39 23.44
N TYR A 462 -11.33 0.68 24.38
CA TYR A 462 -11.40 -0.77 24.50
C TYR A 462 -12.70 -1.27 25.17
N TYR A 463 -13.13 -0.61 26.26
CA TYR A 463 -14.25 -1.04 27.10
C TYR A 463 -15.55 -0.25 26.86
N GLY A 464 -15.54 0.72 25.94
CA GLY A 464 -16.67 1.59 25.66
C GLY A 464 -17.03 2.52 26.84
N LYS A 465 -18.33 2.84 26.99
CA LYS A 465 -18.82 3.74 28.05
C LYS A 465 -18.62 3.21 29.49
N ILE A 466 -18.24 1.94 29.64
CA ILE A 466 -18.22 1.21 30.91
C ILE A 466 -16.93 1.45 31.72
N TYR A 467 -15.87 2.02 31.13
CA TYR A 467 -14.63 2.29 31.86
C TYR A 467 -14.87 3.11 33.13
N SER A 468 -14.64 2.53 34.29
CA SER A 468 -14.89 3.12 35.61
C SER A 468 -13.61 3.30 36.44
N GLY A 469 -12.48 2.77 35.95
CA GLY A 469 -11.18 2.80 36.62
C GLY A 469 -10.83 1.50 37.36
N TYR A 470 -11.71 0.47 37.27
CA TYR A 470 -11.55 -0.86 37.86
C TYR A 470 -11.24 -1.94 36.82
N GLU A 471 -11.20 -1.58 35.55
CA GLU A 471 -10.90 -2.51 34.48
C GLU A 471 -9.48 -3.06 34.64
N LEU A 472 -9.30 -4.36 34.41
CA LEU A 472 -8.03 -5.08 34.57
C LEU A 472 -7.46 -5.11 36.00
N VAL A 473 -8.32 -5.15 37.04
CA VAL A 473 -7.92 -5.51 38.41
C VAL A 473 -7.18 -6.87 38.46
N GLY A 474 -7.47 -7.78 37.52
CA GLY A 474 -6.80 -9.09 37.39
C GLY A 474 -5.84 -9.16 36.20
N SER A 475 -4.54 -9.01 36.45
CA SER A 475 -3.44 -9.44 35.57
C SER A 475 -2.52 -10.40 36.35
N GLY A 476 -1.99 -11.40 35.65
CA GLY A 476 -1.72 -12.76 36.14
C GLY A 476 -0.59 -12.91 37.16
N ILE A 477 -0.90 -13.64 38.22
CA ILE A 477 0.08 -14.40 39.00
C ILE A 477 0.57 -15.54 38.10
N GLU A 478 1.85 -15.56 37.74
CA GLU A 478 2.47 -16.74 37.10
C GLU A 478 3.43 -17.37 38.11
N VAL A 479 3.21 -18.66 38.41
CA VAL A 479 4.10 -19.46 39.27
C VAL A 479 4.84 -20.42 38.38
N ARG A 480 6.17 -20.27 38.27
CA ARG A 480 7.07 -21.29 37.70
C ARG A 480 8.03 -21.75 38.78
N GLY A 481 7.86 -22.98 39.25
CA GLY A 481 8.70 -23.57 40.30
C GLY A 481 8.68 -22.76 41.60
N ASN A 482 9.85 -22.49 42.18
CA ASN A 482 10.00 -21.71 43.42
C ASN A 482 10.03 -20.18 43.19
N SER A 483 9.81 -19.69 41.97
CA SER A 483 9.70 -18.26 41.69
C SER A 483 8.24 -17.82 41.56
N PHE A 484 7.87 -16.85 42.37
CA PHE A 484 6.60 -16.13 42.32
C PHE A 484 6.84 -14.82 41.58
N ASP A 485 6.22 -14.63 40.41
CA ASP A 485 6.25 -13.34 39.70
C ASP A 485 4.83 -12.83 39.51
N ILE A 486 4.57 -11.62 40.03
CA ILE A 486 3.32 -10.90 39.76
C ILE A 486 3.55 -10.14 38.46
N THR A 487 3.11 -10.73 37.34
CA THR A 487 3.15 -10.03 36.05
C THR A 487 1.99 -9.05 35.94
N ASP A 488 2.10 -7.94 36.68
CA ASP A 488 1.24 -6.77 36.52
C ASP A 488 1.37 -6.15 35.10
N LEU A 489 0.44 -5.27 34.73
CA LEU A 489 0.41 -4.59 33.42
C LEU A 489 1.69 -3.80 33.16
N GLY A 490 2.04 -3.63 31.88
CA GLY A 490 3.14 -2.76 31.46
C GLY A 490 3.07 -1.35 32.07
N LEU A 491 1.86 -0.78 32.19
CA LEU A 491 1.64 0.52 32.85
C LEU A 491 2.08 0.54 34.32
N VAL A 492 1.90 -0.56 35.06
CA VAL A 492 2.34 -0.65 36.45
C VAL A 492 3.84 -0.91 36.49
N ARG A 493 4.31 -2.00 35.88
CA ARG A 493 5.68 -2.49 36.01
C ARG A 493 6.73 -1.63 35.34
N LYS A 494 6.40 -1.06 34.18
CA LYS A 494 7.37 -0.37 33.30
C LYS A 494 7.22 1.15 33.32
N LEU A 495 6.08 1.68 33.79
CA LEU A 495 5.81 3.13 33.84
C LEU A 495 5.64 3.67 35.27
N PHE A 496 4.51 3.44 35.94
CA PHE A 496 4.19 4.18 37.17
C PHE A 496 4.97 3.71 38.40
N TYR A 497 5.17 2.41 38.60
CA TYR A 497 5.98 1.95 39.74
C TYR A 497 7.43 2.44 39.64
N PRO A 498 8.14 2.27 38.50
CA PRO A 498 9.48 2.84 38.33
C PRO A 498 9.54 4.36 38.51
N LEU A 499 8.54 5.11 37.99
CA LEU A 499 8.45 6.56 38.18
C LEU A 499 8.41 6.93 39.66
N LEU A 500 7.47 6.35 40.42
CA LEU A 500 7.31 6.64 41.84
C LEU A 500 8.53 6.20 42.64
N ARG A 501 9.17 5.09 42.27
CA ARG A 501 10.39 4.60 42.91
C ARG A 501 11.58 5.52 42.69
N GLU A 502 11.74 6.09 41.50
CA GLU A 502 12.78 7.09 41.23
C GLU A 502 12.55 8.37 42.03
N ILE A 503 11.32 8.88 42.03
CA ILE A 503 10.98 10.08 42.82
C ILE A 503 11.18 9.83 44.31
N GLN A 504 10.81 8.65 44.83
CA GLN A 504 11.06 8.29 46.23
C GLN A 504 12.55 8.33 46.59
N LYS A 505 13.41 7.84 45.69
CA LYS A 505 14.87 7.85 45.90
C LYS A 505 15.44 9.27 45.90
N GLU A 506 14.83 10.18 45.16
CA GLU A 506 15.22 11.59 45.08
C GLU A 506 14.65 12.40 46.25
N SER A 507 13.38 12.17 46.61
CA SER A 507 12.67 12.85 47.69
C SER A 507 11.48 12.02 48.21
N THR A 508 11.59 11.55 49.45
CA THR A 508 10.49 10.89 50.17
C THR A 508 9.27 11.80 50.35
N GLU A 509 9.50 13.10 50.58
CA GLU A 509 8.41 14.07 50.75
C GLU A 509 7.65 14.28 49.44
N GLU A 510 8.36 14.36 48.33
CA GLU A 510 7.76 14.59 47.01
C GLU A 510 6.93 13.39 46.54
N VAL A 511 7.44 12.17 46.71
CA VAL A 511 6.64 10.97 46.39
C VAL A 511 5.40 10.90 47.29
N TRP A 512 5.51 11.30 48.56
CA TRP A 512 4.37 11.32 49.48
C TRP A 512 3.31 12.34 49.03
N LYS A 513 3.75 13.54 48.61
CA LYS A 513 2.88 14.55 48.02
C LYS A 513 2.12 13.97 46.80
N ILE A 514 2.82 13.35 45.85
CA ILE A 514 2.20 12.74 44.67
C ILE A 514 1.21 11.64 45.06
N LEU A 515 1.59 10.75 46.00
CA LEU A 515 0.72 9.68 46.46
C LEU A 515 -0.58 10.24 47.06
N THR A 516 -0.48 11.27 47.90
CA THR A 516 -1.63 11.84 48.60
C THR A 516 -2.52 12.70 47.69
N GLU A 517 -1.93 13.44 46.75
CA GLU A 517 -2.66 14.37 45.89
C GLU A 517 -3.16 13.75 44.58
N LYS A 518 -2.45 12.77 44.02
CA LYS A 518 -2.73 12.23 42.67
C LYS A 518 -3.13 10.75 42.66
N VAL A 519 -2.76 9.94 43.66
CA VAL A 519 -2.97 8.47 43.64
C VAL A 519 -3.98 7.95 44.66
N LEU A 520 -3.94 8.43 45.91
CA LEU A 520 -4.78 7.98 47.00
C LEU A 520 -5.92 8.94 47.33
N ILE A 521 -5.83 10.20 46.83
CA ILE A 521 -6.75 11.34 47.07
C ILE A 521 -7.60 11.15 48.33
N PHE A 522 -7.12 11.67 49.46
CA PHE A 522 -7.79 11.56 50.76
C PHE A 522 -9.31 11.80 50.64
N GLY A 523 -10.11 10.82 51.08
CA GLY A 523 -11.57 10.82 50.99
C GLY A 523 -12.17 10.10 49.78
N LYS A 524 -11.37 9.61 48.83
CA LYS A 524 -11.81 8.78 47.68
C LYS A 524 -11.21 7.38 47.74
N THR A 525 -11.87 6.48 48.46
CA THR A 525 -11.45 5.07 48.58
C THR A 525 -11.58 4.30 47.26
N GLU A 526 -12.55 4.66 46.42
CA GLU A 526 -12.85 4.00 45.16
C GLU A 526 -11.90 4.38 44.01
N ALA A 527 -11.69 3.46 43.07
CA ALA A 527 -11.01 3.77 41.81
C ALA A 527 -11.94 4.59 40.90
N THR A 528 -11.34 5.51 40.14
CA THR A 528 -12.08 6.38 39.20
C THR A 528 -11.33 6.49 37.89
N ARG A 529 -11.94 7.10 36.86
CA ARG A 529 -11.28 7.39 35.58
C ARG A 529 -10.03 8.28 35.70
N HIS A 530 -9.95 9.10 36.75
CA HIS A 530 -8.84 10.02 37.01
C HIS A 530 -7.84 9.45 38.02
N VAL A 531 -8.30 8.50 38.86
CA VAL A 531 -7.47 7.76 39.82
C VAL A 531 -7.72 6.26 39.64
N PRO A 532 -7.29 5.69 38.50
CA PRO A 532 -7.57 4.30 38.18
C PRO A 532 -6.76 3.33 39.03
N ILE A 533 -7.23 2.09 39.12
CA ILE A 533 -6.67 1.06 40.00
C ILE A 533 -5.19 0.77 39.72
N PHE A 534 -4.73 0.89 38.46
CA PHE A 534 -3.32 0.65 38.12
C PHE A 534 -2.38 1.63 38.84
N LEU A 535 -2.82 2.87 39.14
CA LEU A 535 -2.01 3.82 39.92
C LEU A 535 -1.89 3.37 41.38
N LYS A 536 -3.01 2.93 41.96
CA LYS A 536 -3.03 2.42 43.33
C LYS A 536 -2.14 1.18 43.45
N ARG A 537 -2.19 0.27 42.47
CA ARG A 537 -1.31 -0.91 42.38
C ARG A 537 0.16 -0.52 42.30
N ALA A 538 0.51 0.47 41.48
CA ALA A 538 1.88 0.99 41.38
C ALA A 538 2.39 1.62 42.69
N ALA A 539 1.49 2.14 43.54
CA ALA A 539 1.84 2.73 44.83
C ALA A 539 2.04 1.70 45.96
N ILE A 540 1.45 0.50 45.88
CA ILE A 540 1.52 -0.50 46.96
C ILE A 540 2.97 -0.78 47.39
N PRO A 541 3.91 -1.10 46.48
CA PRO A 541 5.28 -1.41 46.91
C PRO A 541 5.97 -0.19 47.54
N ILE A 542 5.68 1.03 47.05
CA ILE A 542 6.24 2.26 47.61
C ILE A 542 5.76 2.47 49.05
N LEU A 543 4.46 2.25 49.29
CA LEU A 543 3.86 2.38 50.62
C LEU A 543 4.41 1.35 51.61
N LEU A 544 4.58 0.10 51.18
CA LEU A 544 5.16 -0.96 52.00
C LEU A 544 6.60 -0.60 52.41
N ASP A 545 7.43 -0.17 51.47
CA ASP A 545 8.80 0.28 51.75
C ASP A 545 8.83 1.46 52.74
N LEU A 546 7.87 2.40 52.65
CA LEU A 546 7.79 3.54 53.58
C LEU A 546 7.38 3.12 55.00
N ILE A 547 6.54 2.10 55.13
CA ILE A 547 6.12 1.54 56.42
C ILE A 547 7.29 0.79 57.06
N GLU A 548 7.93 -0.12 56.32
CA GLU A 548 9.07 -0.90 56.82
C GLU A 548 10.23 -0.01 57.27
N ASN A 549 10.54 1.05 56.52
CA ASN A 549 11.60 1.99 56.90
C ASN A 549 11.23 2.86 58.12
N ARG A 550 9.95 3.18 58.33
CA ARG A 550 9.48 3.90 59.54
C ARG A 550 9.68 3.06 60.80
N ASP A 551 9.37 1.77 60.72
CA ASP A 551 9.52 0.85 61.86
C ASP A 551 11.00 0.61 62.22
N ILE A 552 11.92 0.69 61.25
CA ILE A 552 13.37 0.63 61.52
C ILE A 552 13.86 1.90 62.25
N THR A 553 13.41 3.10 61.85
CA THR A 553 13.79 4.36 62.51
C THR A 553 13.18 4.56 63.89
N ASN A 554 12.03 3.96 64.18
CA ASN A 554 11.39 4.02 65.50
C ASN A 554 11.94 2.97 66.48
N ASN A 555 12.56 1.89 65.99
CA ASN A 555 13.23 0.87 66.81
C ASN A 555 14.73 1.15 67.06
N THR A 556 15.27 2.25 66.52
CA THR A 556 16.67 2.70 66.74
C THR A 556 16.79 3.98 67.56
N LYS A 557 15.68 4.46 68.14
CA LYS A 557 15.65 5.43 69.25
C LYS A 557 15.26 4.71 70.53
#